data_AF-A0A960IJC5-F1
#
_entry.id   AF-A0A960IJC5-F1
#
_cell.length_a   1.000
_cell.length_b   1.000
_cell.length_c   1.000
_cell.angle_alpha   90.00
_cell.angle_beta   90.00
_cell.angle_gamma   90.00
#
_symmetry.space_group_name_H-M   'P 1'
#
loop_
_entity.id
_entity.type
_entity.pdbx_description
1 polymer ?
#
loop_
_entity_poly.entity_id
_entity_poly.type
_entity_poly.pdbx_seq_one_letter_code
_entity_poly.pdbx_strand_id
1 'polypeptide(L)'
;MGDPTATPPGPDGPGAPGAAGALALASFIDACPTPYHVVAEVARRLDAVGFTALDEADRWDDVAGDRYLVRGGTLIAWRTGGADALDGGIRLVGAHTDSPNLRLKPHPDTGRAGYRQVGVEVYGGALWNSWLDRDLGIAGRLVVDDPDAGPDGLRTVLVHLDEPLLRIPQLAIHLDRGVNEHGLSLNAQQHLQPLWGLGAVHPGAVLERVAAAAGVAPASVTGFDLMCNDTAPSQLLGFDRAFLSAPRLDNQLSCWAGLEALLARPAGADGVAMLALFDHEEVGSASASGAAGAVLAAVVERVVHGLGGDRDDLRATLARSWCVSADGAHATNPNYADRHDPAHVVVPNAGPVLKHNANERYATDAASAALFRRCCARAGVPVQEFVMRSDLPCGSTI
;
A
#
# COMPACT_ATOMS: atom_id res chain seq x y z
N MET A 1 -2.86 -8.37 32.40
CA MET A 1 -4.00 -9.23 32.08
C MET A 1 -5.24 -8.35 32.09
N GLY A 2 -5.72 -7.96 30.91
CA GLY A 2 -6.95 -7.17 30.78
C GLY A 2 -8.17 -8.06 30.95
N ASP A 3 -9.24 -7.46 31.47
CA ASP A 3 -10.54 -8.09 31.62
C ASP A 3 -11.16 -8.39 30.23
N PRO A 4 -11.45 -9.66 29.88
CA PRO A 4 -12.06 -10.01 28.59
C PRO A 4 -13.51 -9.50 28.44
N THR A 5 -14.07 -8.85 29.47
CA THR A 5 -15.42 -8.24 29.45
C THR A 5 -15.41 -6.72 29.27
N ALA A 6 -14.23 -6.11 29.09
CA ALA A 6 -14.14 -4.67 28.85
C ALA A 6 -14.88 -4.30 27.56
N THR A 7 -15.98 -3.55 27.72
CA THR A 7 -16.72 -2.98 26.59
C THR A 7 -15.80 -1.98 25.89
N PRO A 8 -15.60 -2.07 24.56
CA PRO A 8 -14.74 -1.13 23.87
C PRO A 8 -15.28 0.30 24.06
N PRO A 9 -14.39 1.31 24.15
CA PRO A 9 -14.82 2.70 24.24
C PRO A 9 -15.71 3.05 23.04
N GLY A 10 -16.75 3.85 23.30
CA GLY A 10 -17.61 4.37 22.24
C GLY A 10 -16.85 5.23 21.22
N PRO A 11 -17.46 5.52 20.05
CA PRO A 11 -16.81 6.14 18.89
C PRO A 11 -16.26 7.56 19.12
N ASP A 12 -16.56 8.18 20.27
CA ASP A 12 -16.24 9.58 20.58
C ASP A 12 -15.12 9.75 21.62
N GLY A 13 -14.27 8.73 21.79
CA GLY A 13 -13.06 8.84 22.61
C GLY A 13 -12.08 9.89 22.05
N PRO A 14 -11.43 10.71 22.88
CA PRO A 14 -10.48 11.71 22.41
C PRO A 14 -9.27 11.02 21.77
N GLY A 15 -9.10 11.16 20.46
CA GLY A 15 -7.88 10.73 19.73
C GLY A 15 -8.06 9.69 18.63
N ALA A 16 -9.26 9.11 18.44
CA ALA A 16 -9.53 8.33 17.24
C ALA A 16 -9.98 9.25 16.08
N PRO A 17 -9.56 9.03 14.83
CA PRO A 17 -10.28 9.61 13.71
C PRO A 17 -11.71 9.07 13.79
N GLY A 18 -12.65 9.92 14.22
CA GLY A 18 -14.07 9.61 14.12
C GLY A 18 -14.45 9.37 12.65
N ALA A 19 -15.75 9.22 12.37
CA ALA A 19 -16.25 8.93 11.03
C ALA A 19 -15.62 9.78 9.90
N ALA A 20 -15.25 11.03 10.18
CA ALA A 20 -14.55 11.91 9.24
C ALA A 20 -13.19 11.37 8.77
N GLY A 21 -12.33 10.86 9.67
CA GLY A 21 -11.02 10.36 9.27
C GLY A 21 -11.11 9.01 8.55
N ALA A 22 -12.07 8.15 8.93
CA ALA A 22 -12.36 6.93 8.18
C ALA A 22 -12.85 7.22 6.75
N LEU A 23 -13.67 8.26 6.56
CA LEU A 23 -14.12 8.70 5.23
C LEU A 23 -13.01 9.40 4.43
N ALA A 24 -12.08 10.11 5.10
CA ALA A 24 -10.90 10.66 4.46
C ALA A 24 -9.98 9.55 3.94
N LEU A 25 -9.76 8.50 4.73
CA LEU A 25 -9.05 7.29 4.29
C LEU A 25 -9.79 6.59 3.13
N ALA A 26 -11.11 6.44 3.21
CA ALA A 26 -11.91 5.88 2.12
C ALA A 26 -11.70 6.65 0.81
N SER A 27 -11.72 7.99 0.88
CA SER A 27 -11.50 8.86 -0.28
C SER A 27 -10.07 8.72 -0.84
N PHE A 28 -9.06 8.57 0.03
CA PHE A 28 -7.69 8.30 -0.38
C PHE A 28 -7.59 6.95 -1.12
N ILE A 29 -8.21 5.89 -0.57
CA ILE A 29 -8.19 4.54 -1.16
C ILE A 29 -8.88 4.52 -2.52
N ASP A 30 -10.04 5.16 -2.65
CA ASP A 30 -10.81 5.18 -3.90
C ASP A 30 -10.06 5.96 -5.00
N ALA A 31 -9.30 7.00 -4.63
CA ALA A 31 -8.43 7.71 -5.55
C ALA A 31 -7.17 6.92 -5.96
N CYS A 32 -6.82 5.86 -5.22
CA CYS A 32 -5.56 5.13 -5.34
C CYS A 32 -5.75 3.65 -5.72
N PRO A 33 -6.22 3.33 -6.94
CA PRO A 33 -6.44 1.93 -7.35
C PRO A 33 -5.14 1.12 -7.54
N THR A 34 -3.98 1.78 -7.67
CA THR A 34 -2.68 1.14 -7.92
C THR A 34 -1.55 1.81 -7.13
N PRO A 35 -0.37 1.15 -6.96
CA PRO A 35 0.81 1.76 -6.33
C PRO A 35 1.20 3.13 -6.93
N TYR A 36 1.07 3.27 -8.25
CA TYR A 36 1.40 4.50 -8.96
C TYR A 36 0.43 5.64 -8.61
N HIS A 37 -0.84 5.32 -8.37
CA HIS A 37 -1.82 6.32 -7.93
C HIS A 37 -1.62 6.69 -6.45
N VAL A 38 -1.23 5.73 -5.59
CA VAL A 38 -0.83 6.03 -4.21
C VAL A 38 0.30 7.07 -4.20
N VAL A 39 1.36 6.81 -4.96
CA VAL A 39 2.51 7.72 -5.05
C VAL A 39 2.11 9.09 -5.62
N ALA A 40 1.32 9.13 -6.69
CA ALA A 40 0.87 10.39 -7.29
C ALA A 40 0.00 11.21 -6.32
N GLU A 41 -0.90 10.57 -5.58
CA GLU A 41 -1.74 11.25 -4.60
C GLU A 41 -0.92 11.75 -3.40
N VAL A 42 0.03 10.96 -2.91
CA VAL A 42 0.96 11.37 -1.84
C VAL A 42 1.80 12.55 -2.31
N ALA A 43 2.41 12.49 -3.50
CA ALA A 43 3.19 13.58 -4.08
C ALA A 43 2.35 14.86 -4.23
N ARG A 44 1.14 14.76 -4.79
CA ARG A 44 0.21 15.89 -4.93
C ARG A 44 -0.09 16.56 -3.59
N ARG A 45 -0.26 15.78 -2.52
CA ARG A 45 -0.51 16.30 -1.17
C ARG A 45 0.73 16.93 -0.54
N LEU A 46 1.92 16.38 -0.79
CA LEU A 46 3.20 16.95 -0.36
C LEU A 46 3.48 18.29 -1.08
N ASP A 47 3.28 18.36 -2.40
CA ASP A 47 3.42 19.57 -3.20
C ASP A 47 2.49 20.69 -2.70
N ALA A 48 1.24 20.34 -2.37
CA ALA A 48 0.25 21.29 -1.87
C ALA A 48 0.65 22.00 -0.57
N VAL A 49 1.60 21.44 0.19
CA VAL A 49 2.15 22.05 1.41
C VAL A 49 3.61 22.49 1.26
N GLY A 50 4.14 22.51 0.04
CA GLY A 50 5.44 23.09 -0.28
C GLY A 50 6.64 22.15 -0.18
N PHE A 51 6.43 20.83 -0.12
CA PHE A 51 7.54 19.90 -0.33
C PHE A 51 8.09 20.04 -1.75
N THR A 52 9.40 19.81 -1.91
CA THR A 52 10.06 19.85 -3.22
C THR A 52 10.47 18.45 -3.66
N ALA A 53 10.05 18.03 -4.84
CA ALA A 53 10.49 16.81 -5.47
C ALA A 53 11.97 16.88 -5.84
N LEU A 54 12.72 15.82 -5.60
CA LEU A 54 14.10 15.64 -6.04
C LEU A 54 14.17 14.54 -7.09
N ASP A 55 14.86 14.81 -8.19
CA ASP A 55 15.23 13.79 -9.16
C ASP A 55 16.46 13.02 -8.64
N GLU A 56 16.40 11.70 -8.66
CA GLU A 56 17.52 10.86 -8.23
C GLU A 56 18.73 10.96 -9.17
N ALA A 57 18.52 11.31 -10.44
CA ALA A 57 19.57 11.50 -11.44
C ALA A 57 20.38 12.79 -11.21
N ASP A 58 19.80 13.76 -10.51
CA ASP A 58 20.44 15.03 -10.21
C ASP A 58 21.40 14.94 -9.01
N ARG A 59 22.32 15.90 -8.92
CA ARG A 59 23.07 16.16 -7.68
C ARG A 59 22.13 16.83 -6.68
N TRP A 60 22.15 16.38 -5.42
CA TRP A 60 21.34 17.00 -4.37
C TRP A 60 22.18 17.99 -3.58
N ASP A 61 22.19 19.24 -4.04
CA ASP A 61 22.90 20.32 -3.35
C ASP A 61 22.08 20.90 -2.18
N ASP A 62 20.75 20.68 -2.16
CA ASP A 62 19.85 21.09 -1.09
C ASP A 62 18.84 19.99 -0.70
N VAL A 63 19.19 19.25 0.34
CA VAL A 63 18.37 18.16 0.93
C VAL A 63 17.62 18.58 2.19
N ALA A 64 17.82 19.83 2.65
CA ALA A 64 17.25 20.33 3.89
C ALA A 64 15.81 20.80 3.69
N GLY A 65 15.04 20.78 4.77
CA GLY A 65 13.62 21.12 4.79
C GLY A 65 12.76 19.97 4.30
N ASP A 66 11.79 20.29 3.47
CA ASP A 66 10.72 19.41 3.05
C ASP A 66 11.00 18.91 1.63
N ARG A 67 11.38 17.64 1.52
CA ARG A 67 11.80 17.01 0.26
C ARG A 67 11.16 15.65 0.08
N TYR A 68 11.01 15.23 -1.16
CA TYR A 68 10.64 13.86 -1.46
C TYR A 68 11.19 13.44 -2.82
N LEU A 69 11.14 12.14 -3.09
CA LEU A 69 11.42 11.57 -4.40
C LEU A 69 10.42 10.46 -4.71
N VAL A 70 10.35 10.12 -5.99
CA VAL A 70 9.48 9.08 -6.52
C VAL A 70 10.30 8.12 -7.39
N ARG A 71 10.10 6.81 -7.17
CA ARG A 71 10.68 5.74 -7.99
C ARG A 71 9.63 4.68 -8.30
N GLY A 72 8.91 4.84 -9.40
CA GLY A 72 7.83 3.92 -9.78
C GLY A 72 6.71 3.95 -8.74
N GLY A 73 6.39 2.81 -8.13
CA GLY A 73 5.41 2.70 -7.03
C GLY A 73 5.95 3.07 -5.64
N THR A 74 7.17 3.63 -5.55
CA THR A 74 7.81 3.99 -4.28
C THR A 74 7.96 5.49 -4.11
N LEU A 75 7.75 5.97 -2.88
CA LEU A 75 7.97 7.36 -2.50
C LEU A 75 8.69 7.43 -1.16
N ILE A 76 9.73 8.26 -1.08
CA ILE A 76 10.40 8.59 0.17
C ILE A 76 10.33 10.10 0.37
N ALA A 77 9.72 10.53 1.46
CA ALA A 77 9.57 11.93 1.83
C ALA A 77 10.21 12.17 3.20
N TRP A 78 10.83 13.33 3.37
CA TRP A 78 11.41 13.71 4.64
C TRP A 78 11.26 15.20 4.94
N ARG A 79 11.26 15.50 6.23
CA ARG A 79 11.30 16.85 6.80
C ARG A 79 12.49 16.94 7.75
N THR A 80 13.40 17.87 7.50
CA THR A 80 14.51 18.16 8.41
C THR A 80 14.28 19.47 9.17
N GLY A 81 14.63 19.53 10.44
CA GLY A 81 14.63 20.76 11.24
C GLY A 81 15.84 20.86 12.18
N GLY A 82 16.23 22.09 12.49
CA GLY A 82 17.38 22.41 13.36
C GLY A 82 18.74 22.31 12.64
N ALA A 83 19.76 22.97 13.19
CA ALA A 83 21.14 22.88 12.68
C ALA A 83 21.76 21.50 12.94
N ASP A 84 21.35 20.83 14.02
CA ASP A 84 21.89 19.54 14.47
C ASP A 84 20.94 18.38 14.17
N ALA A 85 20.27 18.41 13.00
CA ALA A 85 19.22 17.45 12.65
C ALA A 85 19.68 15.97 12.73
N LEU A 86 20.97 15.71 12.50
CA LEU A 86 21.57 14.38 12.55
C LEU A 86 21.75 13.84 13.97
N ASP A 87 21.89 14.70 14.98
CA ASP A 87 22.10 14.29 16.38
C ASP A 87 20.86 13.59 16.95
N GLY A 88 19.67 13.97 16.47
CA GLY A 88 18.42 13.30 16.82
C GLY A 88 18.23 11.92 16.19
N GLY A 89 19.00 11.57 15.16
CA GLY A 89 18.72 10.42 14.30
C GLY A 89 17.47 10.63 13.43
N ILE A 90 17.11 9.60 12.66
CA ILE A 90 15.93 9.59 11.79
C ILE A 90 14.75 8.96 12.55
N ARG A 91 13.57 9.55 12.40
CA ARG A 91 12.28 8.98 12.82
C ARG A 91 11.52 8.58 11.57
N LEU A 92 11.60 7.30 11.24
CA LEU A 92 11.08 6.73 10.01
C LEU A 92 9.76 6.01 10.27
N VAL A 93 8.77 6.24 9.40
CA VAL A 93 7.63 5.35 9.21
C VAL A 93 7.78 4.68 7.85
N GLY A 94 7.83 3.35 7.84
CA GLY A 94 7.84 2.54 6.63
C GLY A 94 6.46 1.91 6.40
N ALA A 95 5.97 1.88 5.17
CA ALA A 95 4.77 1.15 4.74
C ALA A 95 4.94 0.70 3.28
N HIS A 96 3.93 0.06 2.69
CA HIS A 96 3.94 -0.30 1.26
C HIS A 96 2.68 0.14 0.50
N THR A 97 2.88 0.47 -0.77
CA THR A 97 1.87 1.06 -1.67
C THR A 97 1.10 0.01 -2.45
N ASP A 98 1.64 -1.20 -2.55
CA ASP A 98 1.03 -2.30 -3.27
C ASP A 98 0.10 -3.15 -2.42
N SER A 99 -0.81 -3.82 -3.12
CA SER A 99 -1.78 -4.76 -2.56
C SER A 99 -1.95 -5.92 -3.55
N PRO A 100 -2.38 -7.11 -3.13
CA PRO A 100 -2.58 -8.24 -4.01
C PRO A 100 -3.66 -7.94 -5.06
N ASN A 101 -3.40 -8.25 -6.32
CA ASN A 101 -4.29 -7.91 -7.43
C ASN A 101 -4.13 -8.83 -8.65
N LEU A 102 -4.86 -8.52 -9.73
CA LEU A 102 -4.76 -9.17 -11.03
C LEU A 102 -4.16 -8.20 -12.04
N ARG A 103 -2.92 -8.46 -12.46
CA ARG A 103 -2.21 -7.62 -13.45
C ARG A 103 -2.45 -8.11 -14.86
N LEU A 104 -2.57 -7.19 -15.81
CA LEU A 104 -2.70 -7.52 -17.23
C LEU A 104 -1.37 -8.07 -17.76
N LYS A 105 -1.44 -9.16 -18.52
CA LYS A 105 -0.28 -9.71 -19.23
C LYS A 105 0.12 -8.81 -20.41
N PRO A 106 1.38 -8.88 -20.89
CA PRO A 106 1.85 -8.07 -22.03
C PRO A 106 1.02 -8.24 -23.32
N HIS A 107 0.44 -9.44 -23.51
CA HIS A 107 -0.53 -9.71 -24.58
C HIS A 107 -1.89 -10.09 -23.94
N PRO A 108 -2.70 -9.09 -23.56
CA PRO A 108 -3.88 -9.32 -22.73
C PRO A 108 -5.11 -9.77 -23.55
N ASP A 109 -5.13 -9.59 -24.87
CA ASP A 109 -6.30 -9.95 -25.67
C ASP A 109 -6.42 -11.48 -25.83
N THR A 110 -7.41 -12.08 -25.16
CA THR A 110 -7.72 -13.51 -25.26
C THR A 110 -9.22 -13.74 -25.34
N GLY A 111 -9.66 -14.98 -25.51
CA GLY A 111 -11.08 -15.30 -25.57
C GLY A 111 -11.38 -16.77 -25.77
N ARG A 112 -12.57 -17.17 -25.34
CA ARG A 112 -13.06 -18.54 -25.42
C ARG A 112 -14.59 -18.53 -25.49
N ALA A 113 -15.15 -19.52 -26.19
CA ALA A 113 -16.61 -19.74 -26.26
C ALA A 113 -17.42 -18.49 -26.70
N GLY A 114 -16.86 -17.66 -27.59
CA GLY A 114 -17.53 -16.44 -28.08
C GLY A 114 -17.41 -15.23 -27.15
N TYR A 115 -16.67 -15.33 -26.05
CA TYR A 115 -16.34 -14.23 -25.16
C TYR A 115 -14.94 -13.69 -25.43
N ARG A 116 -14.80 -12.37 -25.36
CA ARG A 116 -13.51 -11.69 -25.23
C ARG A 116 -13.15 -11.57 -23.77
N GLN A 117 -11.91 -11.91 -23.46
CA GLN A 117 -11.36 -11.94 -22.13
C GLN A 117 -10.07 -11.13 -22.06
N VAL A 118 -9.69 -10.77 -20.84
CA VAL A 118 -8.40 -10.14 -20.53
C VAL A 118 -7.49 -11.17 -19.90
N GLY A 119 -6.31 -11.33 -20.50
CA GLY A 119 -5.20 -12.13 -20.02
C GLY A 119 -4.61 -11.51 -18.76
N VAL A 120 -4.78 -12.15 -17.61
CA VAL A 120 -4.25 -11.67 -16.33
C VAL A 120 -3.32 -12.66 -15.65
N GLU A 121 -2.44 -12.13 -14.79
CA GLU A 121 -1.63 -12.86 -13.83
C GLU A 121 -1.95 -12.42 -12.39
N VAL A 122 -1.73 -13.33 -11.44
CA VAL A 122 -1.93 -13.05 -10.02
C VAL A 122 -0.70 -12.36 -9.46
N TYR A 123 -0.91 -11.24 -8.80
CA TYR A 123 0.10 -10.50 -8.07
C TYR A 123 -0.14 -10.62 -6.56
N GLY A 124 0.90 -11.02 -5.81
CA GLY A 124 0.84 -11.18 -4.36
C GLY A 124 -0.06 -12.31 -3.85
N GLY A 125 -0.36 -12.29 -2.55
CA GLY A 125 -1.20 -13.27 -1.86
C GLY A 125 -2.71 -13.13 -2.09
N ALA A 126 -3.15 -12.86 -3.32
CA ALA A 126 -4.56 -12.53 -3.59
C ALA A 126 -5.51 -13.66 -3.21
N LEU A 127 -6.59 -13.35 -2.50
CA LEU A 127 -7.68 -14.29 -2.20
C LEU A 127 -8.58 -14.46 -3.44
N TRP A 128 -8.28 -15.43 -4.30
CA TRP A 128 -8.89 -15.55 -5.64
C TRP A 128 -10.42 -15.57 -5.65
N ASN A 129 -11.04 -16.17 -4.64
CA ASN A 129 -12.50 -16.25 -4.55
C ASN A 129 -13.16 -14.89 -4.33
N SER A 130 -12.47 -13.89 -3.75
CA SER A 130 -13.05 -12.57 -3.53
C SER A 130 -13.12 -11.72 -4.81
N TRP A 131 -12.36 -12.10 -5.85
CA TRP A 131 -12.35 -11.48 -7.18
C TRP A 131 -13.46 -12.00 -8.10
N LEU A 132 -14.08 -13.12 -7.74
CA LEU A 132 -15.22 -13.64 -8.48
C LEU A 132 -16.42 -12.73 -8.32
N ASP A 133 -17.16 -12.55 -9.41
CA ASP A 133 -18.43 -11.86 -9.44
C ASP A 133 -18.40 -10.41 -8.91
N ARG A 134 -17.21 -9.78 -9.00
CA ARG A 134 -17.01 -8.35 -8.82
C ARG A 134 -17.07 -7.62 -10.15
N ASP A 135 -17.52 -6.38 -10.08
CA ASP A 135 -17.41 -5.45 -11.18
C ASP A 135 -16.04 -4.79 -11.08
N LEU A 136 -15.25 -4.92 -12.13
CA LEU A 136 -13.83 -4.59 -12.11
C LEU A 136 -13.52 -3.52 -13.17
N GLY A 137 -12.77 -2.51 -12.76
CA GLY A 137 -12.14 -1.50 -13.61
C GLY A 137 -10.72 -1.90 -14.02
N ILE A 138 -10.06 -0.99 -14.73
CA ILE A 138 -8.63 -1.10 -15.08
C ILE A 138 -7.93 0.18 -14.67
N ALA A 139 -6.83 0.06 -13.94
CA ALA A 139 -6.00 1.19 -13.57
C ALA A 139 -4.51 0.86 -13.69
N GLY A 140 -3.67 1.88 -13.80
CA GLY A 140 -2.23 1.71 -13.84
C GLY A 140 -1.51 2.86 -14.53
N ARG A 141 -0.46 2.52 -15.27
CA ARG A 141 0.32 3.48 -16.05
C ARG A 141 0.59 2.97 -17.47
N LEU A 142 0.66 3.91 -18.39
CA LEU A 142 1.15 3.73 -19.75
C LEU A 142 2.49 4.45 -19.89
N VAL A 143 3.45 3.83 -20.56
CA VAL A 143 4.69 4.46 -21.02
C VAL A 143 4.50 4.77 -22.50
N VAL A 144 4.63 6.03 -22.87
CA VAL A 144 4.41 6.51 -24.24
C VAL A 144 5.66 7.17 -24.81
N ASP A 145 5.86 7.01 -26.11
CA ASP A 145 6.81 7.80 -26.88
C ASP A 145 6.40 9.27 -26.84
N ASP A 146 7.32 10.09 -26.35
CA ASP A 146 7.19 11.54 -26.24
C ASP A 146 8.59 12.16 -26.45
N PRO A 147 8.92 12.56 -27.69
CA PRO A 147 10.24 13.11 -28.03
C PRO A 147 10.65 14.34 -27.22
N ASP A 148 9.71 15.02 -26.57
CA ASP A 148 9.96 16.22 -25.78
C ASP A 148 10.13 15.92 -24.27
N ALA A 149 9.89 14.67 -23.81
CA ALA A 149 9.83 14.30 -22.40
C ALA A 149 11.18 14.02 -21.72
N GLY A 150 12.30 14.06 -22.46
CA GLY A 150 13.64 13.89 -21.90
C GLY A 150 14.58 13.08 -22.81
N PRO A 151 15.74 12.64 -22.28
CA PRO A 151 16.78 11.99 -23.07
C PRO A 151 16.34 10.66 -23.68
N ASP A 152 15.44 9.94 -23.02
CA ASP A 152 14.90 8.66 -23.52
C ASP A 152 13.69 8.86 -24.44
N GLY A 153 13.12 10.07 -24.51
CA GLY A 153 11.92 10.35 -25.30
C GLY A 153 10.69 9.58 -24.83
N LEU A 154 10.57 9.32 -23.52
CA LEU A 154 9.48 8.57 -22.92
C LEU A 154 8.77 9.38 -21.84
N ARG A 155 7.43 9.29 -21.80
CA ARG A 155 6.60 9.86 -20.74
C ARG A 155 5.70 8.79 -20.12
N THR A 156 5.51 8.87 -18.81
CA THR A 156 4.54 8.03 -18.10
C THR A 156 3.19 8.77 -17.97
N VAL A 157 2.10 8.06 -18.22
CA VAL A 157 0.72 8.57 -18.08
C VAL A 157 -0.06 7.63 -17.18
N LEU A 158 -0.66 8.16 -16.11
CA LEU A 158 -1.58 7.39 -15.28
C LEU A 158 -2.93 7.26 -15.97
N VAL A 159 -3.55 6.10 -15.79
CA VAL A 159 -4.89 5.82 -16.32
C VAL A 159 -5.72 5.11 -15.26
N HIS A 160 -6.96 5.53 -15.13
CA HIS A 160 -7.95 4.91 -14.26
C HIS A 160 -9.30 4.89 -14.97
N LEU A 161 -9.73 3.71 -15.40
CA LEU A 161 -11.09 3.46 -15.90
C LEU A 161 -11.91 2.90 -14.73
N ASP A 162 -12.49 3.80 -13.94
CA ASP A 162 -13.31 3.49 -12.78
C ASP A 162 -14.77 3.19 -13.16
N GLU A 163 -14.95 2.19 -14.02
CA GLU A 163 -16.25 1.74 -14.49
C GLU A 163 -16.28 0.22 -14.62
N PRO A 164 -17.46 -0.44 -14.55
CA PRO A 164 -17.58 -1.90 -14.51
C PRO A 164 -17.28 -2.52 -15.89
N LEU A 165 -16.00 -2.63 -16.23
CA LEU A 165 -15.50 -3.08 -17.53
C LEU A 165 -15.32 -4.59 -17.61
N LEU A 166 -14.87 -5.17 -16.51
CA LEU A 166 -14.38 -6.54 -16.42
C LEU A 166 -15.19 -7.30 -15.37
N ARG A 167 -15.36 -8.61 -15.59
CA ARG A 167 -15.96 -9.50 -14.60
C ARG A 167 -15.38 -10.90 -14.69
N ILE A 168 -15.11 -11.53 -13.54
CA ILE A 168 -14.74 -12.95 -13.48
C ILE A 168 -15.96 -13.74 -13.01
N PRO A 169 -16.73 -14.36 -13.92
CA PRO A 169 -17.97 -15.04 -13.52
C PRO A 169 -17.67 -16.33 -12.75
N GLN A 170 -18.34 -16.54 -11.61
CA GLN A 170 -18.29 -17.83 -10.93
C GLN A 170 -19.07 -18.89 -11.71
N LEU A 171 -18.55 -20.12 -11.73
CA LEU A 171 -19.28 -21.25 -12.31
C LEU A 171 -20.57 -21.51 -11.50
N ALA A 172 -21.69 -21.66 -12.20
CA ALA A 172 -22.97 -21.93 -11.56
C ALA A 172 -22.95 -23.25 -10.78
N ILE A 173 -23.51 -23.26 -9.56
CA ILE A 173 -23.61 -24.43 -8.68
C ILE A 173 -24.26 -25.66 -9.34
N HIS A 174 -25.14 -25.46 -10.32
CA HIS A 174 -25.77 -26.57 -11.05
C HIS A 174 -24.77 -27.41 -11.85
N LEU A 175 -23.64 -26.81 -12.24
CA LEU A 175 -22.53 -27.43 -12.97
C LEU A 175 -21.37 -27.83 -12.03
N ASP A 176 -21.39 -27.36 -10.78
CA ASP A 176 -20.47 -27.75 -9.70
C ASP A 176 -21.25 -28.02 -8.41
N ARG A 177 -21.97 -29.15 -8.39
CA ARG A 177 -22.91 -29.48 -7.31
C ARG A 177 -22.23 -29.78 -5.97
N GLY A 178 -20.93 -30.08 -5.98
CA GLY A 178 -20.15 -30.46 -4.80
C GLY A 178 -19.34 -29.31 -4.17
N VAL A 179 -19.42 -28.10 -4.74
CA VAL A 179 -18.53 -26.97 -4.38
C VAL A 179 -18.59 -26.59 -2.90
N ASN A 180 -19.74 -26.77 -2.25
CA ASN A 180 -19.91 -26.43 -0.84
C ASN A 180 -19.36 -27.53 0.08
N GLU A 181 -19.26 -28.78 -0.40
CA GLU A 181 -18.73 -29.91 0.35
C GLU A 181 -17.20 -30.03 0.21
N HIS A 182 -16.64 -29.87 -0.98
CA HIS A 182 -15.21 -29.99 -1.23
C HIS A 182 -14.46 -28.65 -1.28
N GLY A 183 -15.18 -27.53 -1.23
CA GLY A 183 -14.62 -26.19 -1.36
C GLY A 183 -14.36 -25.79 -2.81
N LEU A 184 -14.30 -24.49 -3.04
CA LEU A 184 -14.04 -23.90 -4.36
C LEU A 184 -12.57 -24.09 -4.75
N SER A 185 -12.33 -24.72 -5.89
CA SER A 185 -10.99 -24.87 -6.48
C SER A 185 -10.87 -24.07 -7.77
N LEU A 186 -10.01 -23.06 -7.74
CA LEU A 186 -9.76 -22.17 -8.88
C LEU A 186 -8.38 -22.44 -9.45
N ASN A 187 -8.26 -22.43 -10.78
CA ASN A 187 -6.98 -22.42 -11.46
C ASN A 187 -6.69 -20.99 -11.92
N ALA A 188 -5.58 -20.40 -11.46
CA ALA A 188 -5.24 -19.00 -11.77
C ALA A 188 -5.21 -18.70 -13.27
N GLN A 189 -4.71 -19.63 -14.10
CA GLN A 189 -4.61 -19.43 -15.54
C GLN A 189 -5.95 -19.59 -16.28
N GLN A 190 -6.81 -20.49 -15.81
CA GLN A 190 -8.04 -20.86 -16.53
C GLN A 190 -9.28 -20.14 -16.00
N HIS A 191 -9.37 -19.91 -14.68
CA HIS A 191 -10.61 -19.49 -14.00
C HIS A 191 -10.62 -18.03 -13.55
N LEU A 192 -9.51 -17.30 -13.68
CA LEU A 192 -9.40 -15.89 -13.27
C LEU A 192 -9.35 -14.89 -14.44
N GLN A 193 -9.58 -15.33 -15.67
CA GLN A 193 -9.48 -14.46 -16.85
C GLN A 193 -10.79 -13.67 -17.01
N PRO A 194 -10.82 -12.34 -16.74
CA PRO A 194 -12.05 -11.57 -16.76
C PRO A 194 -12.62 -11.48 -18.17
N LEU A 195 -13.93 -11.51 -18.31
CA LEU A 195 -14.62 -11.18 -19.57
C LEU A 195 -14.85 -9.67 -19.67
N TRP A 196 -14.89 -9.16 -20.90
CA TRP A 196 -15.14 -7.74 -21.19
C TRP A 196 -16.01 -7.51 -22.44
N GLY A 197 -16.34 -8.56 -23.18
CA GLY A 197 -17.24 -8.45 -24.34
C GLY A 197 -17.49 -9.78 -25.05
N LEU A 198 -18.23 -9.70 -26.16
CA LEU A 198 -18.58 -10.83 -27.01
C LEU A 198 -17.91 -10.72 -28.39
N GLY A 199 -17.73 -11.86 -29.04
CA GLY A 199 -17.27 -11.96 -30.43
C GLY A 199 -15.80 -12.34 -30.58
N ALA A 200 -15.23 -12.00 -31.74
CA ALA A 200 -13.86 -12.32 -32.09
C ALA A 200 -12.85 -11.55 -31.24
N VAL A 201 -11.72 -12.18 -30.94
CA VAL A 201 -10.59 -11.55 -30.26
C VAL A 201 -9.79 -10.75 -31.28
N HIS A 202 -9.52 -9.49 -30.96
CA HIS A 202 -8.72 -8.61 -31.79
C HIS A 202 -7.46 -8.23 -30.99
N PRO A 203 -6.25 -8.59 -31.46
CA PRO A 203 -5.01 -8.19 -30.79
C PRO A 203 -4.93 -6.67 -30.65
N GLY A 204 -4.57 -6.18 -29.46
CA GLY A 204 -4.43 -4.76 -29.15
C GLY A 204 -5.71 -4.06 -28.69
N ALA A 205 -6.88 -4.72 -28.76
CA ALA A 205 -8.17 -4.06 -28.50
C ALA A 205 -8.33 -3.56 -27.05
N VAL A 206 -7.78 -4.28 -26.07
CA VAL A 206 -7.75 -3.80 -24.67
C VAL A 206 -6.88 -2.55 -24.58
N LEU A 207 -5.68 -2.57 -25.15
CA LEU A 207 -4.75 -1.45 -25.07
C LEU A 207 -5.28 -0.20 -25.79
N GLU A 208 -5.92 -0.35 -26.95
CA GLU A 208 -6.57 0.74 -27.67
C GLU A 208 -7.60 1.48 -26.81
N ARG A 209 -8.41 0.74 -26.04
CA ARG A 209 -9.43 1.32 -25.15
C ARG A 209 -8.81 2.06 -23.97
N VAL A 210 -7.81 1.46 -23.34
CA VAL A 210 -7.10 2.07 -22.20
C VAL A 210 -6.37 3.33 -22.66
N ALA A 211 -5.66 3.28 -23.79
CA ALA A 211 -4.97 4.43 -24.38
C ALA A 211 -5.94 5.56 -24.74
N ALA A 212 -7.07 5.23 -25.37
CA ALA A 212 -8.11 6.22 -25.68
C ALA A 212 -8.67 6.90 -24.41
N ALA A 213 -8.90 6.14 -23.34
CA ALA A 213 -9.34 6.69 -22.04
C ALA A 213 -8.27 7.56 -21.38
N ALA A 214 -6.99 7.24 -21.56
CA ALA A 214 -5.85 8.05 -21.11
C ALA A 214 -5.57 9.28 -21.99
N GLY A 215 -6.30 9.45 -23.11
CA GLY A 215 -6.08 10.54 -24.06
C GLY A 215 -4.77 10.45 -24.83
N VAL A 216 -4.21 9.25 -24.99
CA VAL A 216 -2.97 9.02 -25.75
C VAL A 216 -3.22 8.16 -26.98
N ALA A 217 -2.37 8.29 -27.99
CA ALA A 217 -2.48 7.47 -29.19
C ALA A 217 -2.08 6.02 -28.86
N PRO A 218 -2.88 4.99 -29.21
CA PRO A 218 -2.50 3.60 -28.96
C PRO A 218 -1.14 3.22 -29.55
N ALA A 219 -0.80 3.78 -30.72
CA ALA A 219 0.47 3.55 -31.40
C ALA A 219 1.69 4.18 -30.71
N SER A 220 1.50 5.13 -29.79
CA SER A 220 2.61 5.70 -29.01
C SER A 220 2.88 4.93 -27.72
N VAL A 221 2.03 3.97 -27.33
CA VAL A 221 2.24 3.19 -26.10
C VAL A 221 3.30 2.13 -26.33
N THR A 222 4.43 2.26 -25.64
CA THR A 222 5.58 1.34 -25.74
C THR A 222 5.69 0.38 -24.56
N GLY A 223 4.99 0.66 -23.46
CA GLY A 223 4.89 -0.23 -22.31
C GLY A 223 3.71 0.12 -21.42
N PHE A 224 3.32 -0.80 -20.54
CA PHE A 224 2.28 -0.54 -19.55
C PHE A 224 2.44 -1.43 -18.32
N ASP A 225 1.97 -0.93 -17.19
CA ASP A 225 1.71 -1.71 -15.99
C ASP A 225 0.24 -1.45 -15.60
N LEU A 226 -0.64 -2.39 -15.94
CA LEU A 226 -2.09 -2.27 -15.74
C LEU A 226 -2.58 -3.40 -14.84
N MET A 227 -3.55 -3.09 -13.98
CA MET A 227 -4.15 -4.03 -13.05
C MET A 227 -5.64 -3.80 -12.91
N CYS A 228 -6.35 -4.85 -12.50
CA CYS A 228 -7.78 -4.81 -12.22
C CYS A 228 -8.01 -4.22 -10.83
N ASN A 229 -9.09 -3.45 -10.66
CA ASN A 229 -9.55 -2.94 -9.36
C ASN A 229 -11.06 -3.12 -9.21
N ASP A 230 -11.54 -3.35 -7.99
CA ASP A 230 -12.98 -3.27 -7.68
C ASP A 230 -13.47 -1.83 -7.87
N THR A 231 -14.63 -1.66 -8.49
CA THR A 231 -15.29 -0.35 -8.70
C THR A 231 -16.31 -0.03 -7.62
N ALA A 232 -16.54 -0.95 -6.67
CA ALA A 232 -17.39 -0.66 -5.52
C ALA A 232 -16.72 0.41 -4.62
N PRO A 233 -17.42 1.51 -4.28
CA PRO A 233 -16.83 2.58 -3.48
C PRO A 233 -16.59 2.15 -2.04
N SER A 234 -15.56 2.71 -1.43
CA SER A 234 -15.26 2.52 -0.01
C SER A 234 -16.33 3.18 0.85
N GLN A 235 -16.76 2.50 1.92
CA GLN A 235 -17.87 2.98 2.75
C GLN A 235 -17.82 2.50 4.19
N LEU A 236 -18.51 3.22 5.07
CA LEU A 236 -18.76 2.77 6.44
C LEU A 236 -19.84 1.67 6.45
N LEU A 237 -19.64 0.64 7.27
CA LEU A 237 -20.46 -0.56 7.37
C LEU A 237 -21.01 -0.75 8.79
N GLY A 238 -22.20 -1.35 8.89
CA GLY A 238 -22.88 -1.72 10.14
C GLY A 238 -23.96 -0.72 10.57
N PHE A 239 -24.88 -1.14 11.45
CA PHE A 239 -25.94 -0.27 11.98
C PHE A 239 -25.37 1.00 12.64
N ASP A 240 -24.26 0.83 13.38
CA ASP A 240 -23.55 1.92 14.05
C ASP A 240 -22.44 2.54 13.19
N ARG A 241 -22.30 2.10 11.93
CA ARG A 241 -21.24 2.55 11.00
C ARG A 241 -19.83 2.40 11.58
N ALA A 242 -19.62 1.34 12.37
CA ALA A 242 -18.43 1.11 13.18
C ALA A 242 -17.24 0.53 12.41
N PHE A 243 -17.43 0.14 11.14
CA PHE A 243 -16.39 -0.46 10.31
C PHE A 243 -16.17 0.35 9.03
N LEU A 244 -14.94 0.34 8.52
CA LEU A 244 -14.64 0.80 7.16
C LEU A 244 -14.50 -0.43 6.26
N SER A 245 -15.31 -0.50 5.21
CA SER A 245 -15.20 -1.48 4.14
C SER A 245 -14.56 -0.81 2.93
N ALA A 246 -13.31 -1.17 2.65
CA ALA A 246 -12.52 -0.60 1.56
C ALA A 246 -11.56 -1.66 1.01
N PRO A 247 -11.27 -1.68 -0.29
CA PRO A 247 -10.19 -2.48 -0.85
C PRO A 247 -8.83 -1.91 -0.39
N ARG A 248 -7.76 -2.69 -0.49
CA ARG A 248 -6.37 -2.18 -0.32
C ARG A 248 -6.07 -1.49 1.02
N LEU A 249 -6.90 -1.71 2.05
CA LEU A 249 -6.60 -1.27 3.43
C LEU A 249 -5.20 -1.74 3.82
N ASP A 250 -4.90 -2.98 3.46
CA ASP A 250 -3.56 -3.53 3.36
C ASP A 250 -2.89 -3.06 2.04
N ASN A 251 -1.97 -2.09 2.07
CA ASN A 251 -1.52 -1.31 3.23
C ASN A 251 -1.63 0.21 3.02
N GLN A 252 -2.62 0.63 2.23
CA GLN A 252 -2.88 2.05 2.01
C GLN A 252 -3.33 2.77 3.29
N LEU A 253 -3.86 2.05 4.29
CA LEU A 253 -4.09 2.58 5.63
C LEU A 253 -2.81 3.14 6.24
N SER A 254 -1.72 2.38 6.22
CA SER A 254 -0.45 2.82 6.81
C SER A 254 0.25 3.88 5.96
N CYS A 255 0.12 3.80 4.62
CA CYS A 255 0.56 4.89 3.73
C CYS A 255 -0.11 6.22 4.10
N TRP A 256 -1.44 6.20 4.22
CA TRP A 256 -2.23 7.38 4.58
C TRP A 256 -1.87 7.88 5.97
N ALA A 257 -1.85 7.00 6.98
CA ALA A 257 -1.53 7.39 8.36
C ALA A 257 -0.10 7.96 8.49
N GLY A 258 0.87 7.37 7.79
CA GLY A 258 2.24 7.86 7.73
C GLY A 258 2.35 9.23 7.07
N LEU A 259 1.60 9.47 5.99
CA LEU A 259 1.49 10.78 5.34
C LEU A 259 0.86 11.82 6.28
N GLU A 260 -0.28 11.51 6.90
CA GLU A 260 -0.93 12.43 7.86
C GLU A 260 0.03 12.80 9.00
N ALA A 261 0.77 11.82 9.53
CA ALA A 261 1.74 12.06 10.60
C ALA A 261 2.91 12.96 10.14
N LEU A 262 3.43 12.76 8.93
CA LEU A 262 4.48 13.60 8.36
C LEU A 262 3.99 15.04 8.14
N LEU A 263 2.78 15.20 7.60
CA LEU A 263 2.16 16.51 7.35
C LEU A 263 1.83 17.26 8.66
N ALA A 264 1.37 16.54 9.68
CA ALA A 264 1.02 17.11 10.99
C ALA A 264 2.25 17.49 11.83
N ARG A 265 3.46 17.04 11.47
CA ARG A 265 4.69 17.42 12.19
C ARG A 265 4.88 18.95 12.11
N PRO A 266 5.07 19.66 13.23
CA PRO A 266 5.30 21.11 13.19
C PRO A 266 6.52 21.49 12.33
N ALA A 267 6.38 22.57 11.56
CA ALA A 267 7.50 23.12 10.80
C ALA A 267 8.65 23.52 11.74
N GLY A 268 9.89 23.21 11.36
CA GLY A 268 11.08 23.52 12.15
C GLY A 268 11.29 22.64 13.39
N ALA A 269 10.46 21.61 13.62
CA ALA A 269 10.74 20.65 14.69
C ALA A 269 12.08 19.93 14.46
N ASP A 270 12.90 19.84 15.50
CA ASP A 270 14.27 19.32 15.43
C ASP A 270 14.35 17.86 14.92
N GLY A 271 15.42 17.56 14.19
CA GLY A 271 15.73 16.22 13.69
C GLY A 271 15.14 15.92 12.32
N VAL A 272 15.18 14.64 11.92
CA VAL A 272 14.69 14.17 10.61
C VAL A 272 13.45 13.29 10.81
N ALA A 273 12.31 13.70 10.25
CA ALA A 273 11.17 12.79 10.03
C ALA A 273 11.24 12.26 8.60
N MET A 274 10.94 10.98 8.44
CA MET A 274 10.92 10.33 7.14
C MET A 274 9.72 9.41 7.02
N LEU A 275 9.12 9.40 5.84
CA LEU A 275 8.12 8.44 5.38
C LEU A 275 8.72 7.68 4.21
N ALA A 276 8.73 6.36 4.25
CA ALA A 276 9.13 5.51 3.13
C ALA A 276 7.98 4.57 2.77
N LEU A 277 7.44 4.73 1.56
CA LEU A 277 6.36 3.94 1.02
C LEU A 277 6.92 3.07 -0.10
N PHE A 278 7.10 1.78 0.15
CA PHE A 278 7.74 0.84 -0.79
C PHE A 278 6.74 0.18 -1.72
N ASP A 279 7.16 -0.19 -2.92
CA ASP A 279 6.41 -1.08 -3.80
C ASP A 279 6.87 -2.53 -3.57
N HIS A 280 6.16 -3.50 -4.11
CA HIS A 280 6.55 -4.91 -4.14
C HIS A 280 6.67 -5.64 -2.79
N GLU A 281 6.02 -5.17 -1.73
CA GLU A 281 6.00 -5.90 -0.45
C GLU A 281 5.35 -7.28 -0.61
N GLU A 282 4.22 -7.32 -1.32
CA GLU A 282 3.37 -8.51 -1.48
C GLU A 282 4.04 -9.64 -2.28
N VAL A 283 5.18 -9.35 -2.89
CA VAL A 283 6.01 -10.30 -3.66
C VAL A 283 7.42 -10.44 -3.08
N GLY A 284 7.65 -9.98 -1.84
CA GLY A 284 8.86 -10.20 -1.06
C GLY A 284 9.88 -9.07 -1.08
N SER A 285 9.50 -7.87 -1.52
CA SER A 285 10.30 -6.63 -1.49
C SER A 285 11.61 -6.61 -2.30
N ALA A 286 12.00 -7.73 -2.94
CA ALA A 286 13.26 -7.89 -3.65
C ALA A 286 13.24 -7.25 -5.05
N SER A 287 13.16 -5.92 -5.11
CA SER A 287 13.17 -5.14 -6.34
C SER A 287 13.91 -3.81 -6.18
N ALA A 288 14.13 -3.07 -7.27
CA ALA A 288 14.75 -1.74 -7.22
C ALA A 288 13.92 -0.68 -6.46
N SER A 289 12.62 -0.93 -6.29
CA SER A 289 11.67 -0.06 -5.58
C SER A 289 11.20 -0.65 -4.24
N GLY A 290 11.45 -1.93 -3.97
CA GLY A 290 11.02 -2.58 -2.74
C GLY A 290 11.94 -2.33 -1.55
N ALA A 291 11.46 -2.67 -0.35
CA ALA A 291 12.15 -2.42 0.90
C ALA A 291 13.50 -3.16 1.03
N ALA A 292 13.65 -4.31 0.36
CA ALA A 292 14.92 -5.04 0.30
C ALA A 292 15.90 -4.47 -0.76
N GLY A 293 15.46 -3.47 -1.52
CA GLY A 293 16.27 -2.73 -2.49
C GLY A 293 17.15 -1.65 -1.84
N ALA A 294 18.00 -1.02 -2.64
CA ALA A 294 18.95 -0.02 -2.15
C ALA A 294 18.37 1.39 -1.97
N VAL A 295 17.09 1.61 -2.33
CA VAL A 295 16.51 2.97 -2.42
C VAL A 295 16.57 3.71 -1.09
N LEU A 296 16.10 3.13 0.01
CA LEU A 296 16.14 3.80 1.32
C LEU A 296 17.58 4.09 1.76
N ALA A 297 18.47 3.11 1.61
CA ALA A 297 19.87 3.26 2.01
C ALA A 297 20.56 4.41 1.24
N ALA A 298 20.35 4.48 -0.07
CA ALA A 298 20.88 5.55 -0.91
C ALA A 298 20.33 6.93 -0.52
N VAL A 299 19.03 7.02 -0.22
CA VAL A 299 18.39 8.28 0.19
C VAL A 299 18.91 8.75 1.53
N VAL A 300 18.98 7.85 2.52
CA VAL A 300 19.52 8.18 3.86
C VAL A 300 20.98 8.64 3.76
N GLU A 301 21.81 7.94 2.98
CA GLU A 301 23.20 8.34 2.76
C GLU A 301 23.30 9.74 2.15
N ARG A 302 22.50 10.04 1.12
CA ARG A 302 22.48 11.36 0.48
C ARG A 302 21.93 12.46 1.39
N VAL A 303 20.92 12.17 2.22
CA VAL A 303 20.39 13.12 3.22
C VAL A 303 21.44 13.42 4.27
N VAL A 304 22.12 12.40 4.83
CA VAL A 304 23.18 12.63 5.81
C VAL A 304 24.32 13.46 5.21
N HIS A 305 24.75 13.10 3.99
CA HIS A 305 25.82 13.83 3.32
C HIS A 305 25.44 15.28 3.01
N GLY A 306 24.24 15.52 2.49
CA GLY A 306 23.77 16.87 2.16
C GLY A 306 23.49 17.74 3.40
N LEU A 307 23.33 17.14 4.59
CA LEU A 307 23.30 17.84 5.87
C LEU A 307 24.70 18.09 6.46
N GLY A 308 25.77 17.81 5.70
CA GLY A 308 27.16 18.04 6.10
C GLY A 308 27.80 16.89 6.89
N GLY A 309 27.10 15.76 7.04
CA GLY A 309 27.63 14.58 7.71
C GLY A 309 28.56 13.75 6.83
N ASP A 310 29.49 13.04 7.45
CA ASP A 310 30.34 12.07 6.78
C ASP A 310 29.84 10.62 6.96
N ARG A 311 30.71 9.65 6.66
CA ARG A 311 30.36 8.23 6.76
C ARG A 311 30.21 7.75 8.21
N ASP A 312 30.96 8.33 9.15
CA ASP A 312 30.81 8.03 10.56
C ASP A 312 29.50 8.63 11.08
N ASP A 313 29.18 9.86 10.67
CA ASP A 313 27.90 10.50 10.98
C ASP A 313 26.72 9.67 10.46
N LEU A 314 26.82 9.07 9.28
CA LEU A 314 25.81 8.15 8.76
C LEU A 314 25.59 6.96 9.70
N ARG A 315 26.68 6.31 10.16
CA ARG A 315 26.57 5.16 11.08
C ARG A 315 26.01 5.57 12.44
N ALA A 316 26.46 6.70 12.97
CA ALA A 316 25.98 7.23 14.24
C ALA A 316 24.51 7.64 14.15
N THR A 317 24.10 8.28 13.05
CA THR A 317 22.70 8.67 12.78
C THR A 317 21.81 7.43 12.70
N LEU A 318 22.21 6.40 11.96
CA LEU A 318 21.46 5.14 11.87
C LEU A 318 21.30 4.48 13.26
N ALA A 319 22.36 4.46 14.08
CA ALA A 319 22.29 3.91 15.43
C ALA A 319 21.37 4.71 16.38
N ARG A 320 21.13 6.00 16.11
CA ARG A 320 20.18 6.86 16.84
C ARG A 320 18.76 6.85 16.25
N SER A 321 18.55 6.15 15.14
CA SER A 321 17.31 6.16 14.40
C SER A 321 16.31 5.13 14.91
N TRP A 322 15.03 5.37 14.64
CA TRP A 322 13.94 4.44 14.92
C TRP A 322 13.04 4.32 13.69
N CYS A 323 12.62 3.09 13.39
CA CYS A 323 11.69 2.78 12.31
C CYS A 323 10.42 2.16 12.88
N VAL A 324 9.26 2.71 12.51
CA VAL A 324 7.97 2.04 12.64
C VAL A 324 7.65 1.40 11.30
N SER A 325 7.79 0.08 11.20
CA SER A 325 7.23 -0.70 10.09
C SER A 325 5.72 -0.82 10.31
N ALA A 326 4.96 -0.03 9.57
CA ALA A 326 3.52 0.10 9.71
C ALA A 326 2.83 -0.73 8.63
N ASP A 327 2.12 -1.76 9.08
CA ASP A 327 1.44 -2.72 8.23
C ASP A 327 0.27 -3.37 8.99
N GLY A 328 -0.73 -3.85 8.25
CA GLY A 328 -1.95 -4.46 8.75
C GLY A 328 -1.71 -5.51 9.84
N ALA A 329 -2.67 -5.62 10.76
CA ALA A 329 -2.70 -6.66 11.77
C ALA A 329 -4.03 -7.42 11.69
N HIS A 330 -4.03 -8.68 12.11
CA HIS A 330 -5.21 -9.52 12.04
C HIS A 330 -6.08 -9.32 13.28
N ALA A 331 -7.18 -8.58 13.11
CA ALA A 331 -8.25 -8.57 14.11
C ALA A 331 -8.82 -9.98 14.28
N THR A 332 -9.13 -10.37 15.51
CA THR A 332 -9.66 -11.70 15.81
C THR A 332 -11.00 -11.90 15.11
N ASN A 333 -10.99 -12.76 14.08
CA ASN A 333 -12.19 -13.07 13.31
C ASN A 333 -13.15 -13.90 14.17
N PRO A 334 -14.39 -13.44 14.42
CA PRO A 334 -15.33 -14.12 15.31
C PRO A 334 -15.74 -15.51 14.80
N ASN A 335 -15.69 -15.75 13.49
CA ASN A 335 -16.02 -17.06 12.88
C ASN A 335 -14.83 -18.02 12.85
N TYR A 336 -13.62 -17.53 13.15
CA TYR A 336 -12.36 -18.29 13.10
C TYR A 336 -11.44 -17.88 14.26
N ALA A 337 -12.03 -17.68 15.45
CA ALA A 337 -11.29 -17.19 16.63
C ALA A 337 -10.19 -18.18 17.04
N ASP A 338 -10.38 -19.47 16.76
CA ASP A 338 -9.40 -20.54 16.95
C ASP A 338 -8.11 -20.34 16.15
N ARG A 339 -8.09 -19.48 15.12
CA ARG A 339 -6.87 -19.15 14.36
C ARG A 339 -5.96 -18.13 15.05
N HIS A 340 -6.40 -17.54 16.16
CA HIS A 340 -5.65 -16.53 16.91
C HIS A 340 -5.10 -17.09 18.22
N ASP A 341 -4.05 -16.47 18.75
CA ASP A 341 -3.56 -16.79 20.09
C ASP A 341 -4.62 -16.38 21.14
N PRO A 342 -5.03 -17.29 22.04
CA PRO A 342 -6.14 -17.02 22.97
C PRO A 342 -5.83 -15.92 24.00
N ALA A 343 -4.56 -15.56 24.21
CA ALA A 343 -4.14 -14.51 25.14
C ALA A 343 -3.85 -13.16 24.44
N HIS A 344 -3.84 -13.13 23.10
CA HIS A 344 -3.51 -11.93 22.29
C HIS A 344 -4.63 -11.64 21.28
N VAL A 345 -5.84 -11.47 21.81
CA VAL A 345 -7.03 -11.10 21.03
C VAL A 345 -6.90 -9.65 20.59
N VAL A 346 -7.08 -9.41 19.29
CA VAL A 346 -7.06 -8.08 18.69
C VAL A 346 -8.49 -7.70 18.32
N VAL A 347 -8.98 -6.58 18.85
CA VAL A 347 -10.33 -6.08 18.56
C VAL A 347 -10.28 -4.76 17.79
N PRO A 348 -11.20 -4.53 16.84
CA PRO A 348 -11.36 -3.23 16.20
C PRO A 348 -11.60 -2.11 17.22
N ASN A 349 -11.19 -0.89 16.88
CA ASN A 349 -11.38 0.33 17.69
C ASN A 349 -10.66 0.36 19.06
N ALA A 350 -9.76 -0.58 19.35
CA ALA A 350 -8.95 -0.61 20.59
C ALA A 350 -7.49 -0.17 20.41
N GLY A 351 -7.18 0.54 19.31
CA GLY A 351 -5.86 1.12 19.04
C GLY A 351 -4.94 0.25 18.18
N PRO A 352 -3.78 0.79 17.77
CA PRO A 352 -2.78 0.09 16.96
C PRO A 352 -2.24 -1.16 17.66
N VAL A 353 -1.71 -2.07 16.85
CA VAL A 353 -1.27 -3.40 17.29
C VAL A 353 0.25 -3.51 17.17
N LEU A 354 0.92 -3.82 18.27
CA LEU A 354 2.32 -4.23 18.24
C LEU A 354 2.41 -5.71 17.88
N LYS A 355 3.04 -6.01 16.75
CA LYS A 355 3.21 -7.37 16.21
C LYS A 355 4.52 -7.97 16.71
N HIS A 356 4.47 -9.11 17.41
CA HIS A 356 5.63 -9.82 17.96
C HIS A 356 5.85 -11.15 17.26
N ASN A 357 7.11 -11.51 17.00
CA ASN A 357 7.47 -12.85 16.56
C ASN A 357 8.92 -13.17 16.91
N ALA A 358 9.15 -14.25 17.68
CA ALA A 358 10.49 -14.63 18.11
C ALA A 358 11.43 -15.08 16.97
N ASN A 359 10.90 -15.35 15.77
CA ASN A 359 11.70 -15.68 14.57
C ASN A 359 11.93 -14.45 13.67
N GLU A 360 11.78 -13.23 14.20
CA GLU A 360 12.03 -11.98 13.47
C GLU A 360 11.16 -11.83 12.20
N ARG A 361 9.96 -12.42 12.21
CA ARG A 361 8.94 -12.11 11.18
C ARG A 361 8.42 -10.67 11.31
N TYR A 362 8.51 -10.14 12.53
CA TYR A 362 8.34 -8.74 12.85
C TYR A 362 9.56 -8.33 13.67
N ALA A 363 10.17 -7.17 13.37
CA ALA A 363 11.39 -6.70 14.03
C ALA A 363 11.16 -6.11 15.44
N THR A 364 9.98 -6.31 16.01
CA THR A 364 9.63 -5.77 17.33
C THR A 364 10.42 -6.48 18.42
N ASP A 365 11.23 -5.71 19.14
CA ASP A 365 11.98 -6.15 20.32
C ASP A 365 11.51 -5.43 21.60
N ALA A 366 12.12 -5.74 22.74
CA ALA A 366 11.75 -5.12 24.01
C ALA A 366 11.94 -3.60 24.04
N ALA A 367 12.99 -3.08 23.39
CA ALA A 367 13.31 -1.66 23.40
C ALA A 367 12.36 -0.85 22.51
N SER A 368 12.15 -1.29 21.27
CA SER A 368 11.20 -0.70 20.32
C SER A 368 9.77 -0.76 20.84
N ALA A 369 9.34 -1.88 21.41
CA ALA A 369 8.01 -2.00 22.02
C ALA A 369 7.82 -1.03 23.20
N ALA A 370 8.83 -0.89 24.07
CA ALA A 370 8.76 0.06 25.19
C ALA A 370 8.68 1.51 24.71
N LEU A 371 9.47 1.87 23.68
CA LEU A 371 9.41 3.20 23.08
C LEU A 371 8.05 3.49 22.44
N PHE A 372 7.51 2.55 21.66
CA PHE A 372 6.20 2.70 21.02
C PHE A 372 5.08 2.88 22.06
N ARG A 373 5.04 2.03 23.09
CA ARG A 373 4.07 2.16 24.20
C ARG A 373 4.17 3.52 24.89
N ARG A 374 5.39 4.04 25.10
CA ARG A 374 5.60 5.38 25.68
C ARG A 374 5.08 6.48 24.76
N CYS A 375 5.26 6.36 23.44
CA CYS A 375 4.70 7.30 22.46
C CYS A 375 3.17 7.28 22.48
N CYS A 376 2.56 6.10 22.45
CA CYS A 376 1.10 5.94 22.54
C CYS A 376 0.53 6.47 23.87
N ALA A 377 1.17 6.17 25.00
CA ALA A 377 0.77 6.70 26.30
C ALA A 377 0.82 8.24 26.35
N ARG A 378 1.85 8.86 25.75
CA ARG A 378 1.94 10.33 25.62
C ARG A 378 0.86 10.91 24.72
N ALA A 379 0.43 10.17 23.70
CA ALA A 379 -0.63 10.57 22.78
C ALA A 379 -2.04 10.25 23.30
N GLY A 380 -2.17 9.54 24.43
CA GLY A 380 -3.47 9.06 24.93
C GLY A 380 -4.09 7.94 24.09
N VAL A 381 -3.27 7.21 23.32
CA VAL A 381 -3.71 6.15 22.40
C VAL A 381 -3.50 4.77 23.05
N PRO A 382 -4.53 3.90 23.12
CA PRO A 382 -4.37 2.53 23.60
C PRO A 382 -3.53 1.69 22.61
N VAL A 383 -2.91 0.62 23.10
CA VAL A 383 -2.10 -0.29 22.27
C VAL A 383 -2.53 -1.72 22.55
N GLN A 384 -2.63 -2.51 21.49
CA GLN A 384 -2.89 -3.94 21.54
C GLN A 384 -1.61 -4.72 21.19
N GLU A 385 -1.59 -5.99 21.54
CA GLU A 385 -0.47 -6.89 21.28
C GLU A 385 -0.94 -8.03 20.39
N PHE A 386 -0.14 -8.41 19.41
CA PHE A 386 -0.38 -9.56 18.55
C PHE A 386 0.81 -10.50 18.58
N VAL A 387 0.52 -11.78 18.73
CA VAL A 387 1.45 -12.88 18.45
C VAL A 387 0.68 -13.95 17.67
N MET A 388 1.35 -14.56 16.70
CA MET A 388 0.78 -15.71 16.00
C MET A 388 0.74 -16.92 16.95
N ARG A 389 -0.24 -17.81 16.77
CA ARG A 389 -0.20 -19.12 17.43
C ARG A 389 1.10 -19.84 17.08
N SER A 390 1.72 -20.46 18.07
CA SER A 390 3.02 -21.14 17.90
C SER A 390 3.01 -22.30 16.90
N ASP A 391 1.84 -22.85 16.57
CA ASP A 391 1.66 -23.94 15.60
C ASP A 391 1.33 -23.48 14.17
N LEU A 392 1.21 -22.16 13.94
CA LEU A 392 0.88 -21.59 12.64
C LEU A 392 1.99 -20.65 12.14
N PRO A 393 2.31 -20.68 10.83
CA PRO A 393 3.25 -19.72 10.25
C PRO A 393 2.63 -18.32 10.19
N CYS A 394 3.50 -17.32 10.08
CA CYS A 394 3.14 -15.92 9.92
C CYS A 394 3.90 -15.33 8.73
N GLY A 395 3.29 -14.38 8.02
CA GLY A 395 4.00 -13.55 7.04
C GLY A 395 5.11 -12.72 7.67
N SER A 396 6.00 -12.19 6.84
CA SER A 396 6.99 -11.17 7.21
C SER A 396 6.57 -9.82 6.64
N THR A 397 7.07 -8.73 7.23
CA THR A 397 6.86 -7.35 6.73
C THR A 397 8.14 -6.80 6.08
N ILE A 398 8.08 -5.55 5.58
CA ILE A 398 9.25 -4.77 5.12
C ILE A 398 10.39 -4.68 6.13
#